data_AF-A0A1J0RB73-F1
#
_entry.id   AF-A0A1J0RB73-F1
#
_cell.length_a   1.000
_cell.length_b   1.000
_cell.length_c   1.000
_cell.angle_alpha   90.00
_cell.angle_beta   90.00
_cell.angle_gamma   90.00
#
_symmetry.space_group_name_H-M   'P 1'
#
loop_
_entity.id
_entity.type
_entity.pdbx_description
1 polymer ?
#
loop_
_entity_poly.entity_id
_entity_poly.type
_entity_poly.pdbx_seq_one_letter_code
_entity_poly.pdbx_strand_id
1 'polypeptide(L)'
;MARPVISFKGATVLAIISVSQAVASDFGAAGDSVLDTCKEAEFFAATKAWFYQELQHKFNAISSMETEKQKYELAAGASTDAQSINKYRALAVFTALCQQRATTQFHNQVDAVNEYTTKAAAWAGLLTAQAIVSDIKYEQKGTPSMSDSDGKADIKLTPNGPASNTCFNTKLAEKMADGKELELTAIKKIKISDPQTLLQPFNEIKIQLQATAAGSDAYDNTQNVFHGTQNQNNIVKTHGSAASKGFKVLGEGSTLGTYAAQGGVDLGKTAATPHDCIDKPAADEKLIPTQDQMRYSLCTALKELKHGQASPATGKFTLLSTDTDFKKIAAAILLTPEQQLQQKGKTDTTLIDQKIKDLYGPSDAEFTNTFVTNVVNQNIQYLNNGQNAQKTIAQLAGSNEAVEALSYLLRAKEVTVKENSPKTQKNNCKPRTKSECQPEIGCKWDGNDENGE
;
A
#
# COMPACT_ATOMS: atom_id res chain seq x y z
N MET A 1 -3.84 -25.96 -16.79
CA MET A 1 -4.31 -24.82 -16.00
C MET A 1 -3.82 -23.55 -16.67
N ALA A 2 -4.73 -22.82 -17.31
CA ALA A 2 -4.41 -21.66 -18.14
C ALA A 2 -4.17 -20.41 -17.26
N ARG A 3 -3.03 -19.74 -17.47
CA ARG A 3 -2.76 -18.39 -16.94
C ARG A 3 -3.33 -17.37 -17.93
N PRO A 4 -4.13 -16.37 -17.49
CA PRO A 4 -4.58 -15.34 -18.40
C PRO A 4 -3.41 -14.42 -18.78
N VAL A 5 -3.23 -14.23 -20.08
CA VAL A 5 -2.35 -13.24 -20.69
C VAL A 5 -3.10 -11.91 -20.70
N ILE A 6 -2.62 -10.91 -19.96
CA ILE A 6 -3.16 -9.54 -20.03
C ILE A 6 -2.30 -8.75 -21.02
N SER A 7 -2.92 -8.38 -22.13
CA SER A 7 -2.37 -7.56 -23.21
C SER A 7 -2.29 -6.09 -22.78
N PHE A 8 -1.11 -5.49 -22.88
CA PHE A 8 -0.88 -4.05 -22.66
C PHE A 8 -1.14 -3.25 -23.93
N LYS A 9 -2.27 -2.53 -23.97
CA LYS A 9 -2.45 -1.32 -24.78
C LYS A 9 -3.29 -0.33 -23.98
N GLY A 10 -2.70 0.78 -23.58
CA GLY A 10 -3.41 1.88 -22.94
C GLY A 10 -2.47 3.03 -22.63
N ALA A 11 -2.55 4.10 -23.43
CA ALA A 11 -1.84 5.33 -23.20
C ALA A 11 -2.34 5.99 -21.90
N THR A 12 -1.42 6.30 -20.99
CA THR A 12 -1.70 7.07 -19.78
C THR A 12 -1.91 8.53 -20.17
N VAL A 13 -3.15 8.93 -20.39
CA VAL A 13 -3.52 10.36 -20.45
C VAL A 13 -3.62 10.85 -19.02
N LEU A 14 -2.66 11.70 -18.61
CA LEU A 14 -2.73 12.47 -17.37
C LEU A 14 -3.85 13.51 -17.53
N ALA A 15 -5.05 13.20 -17.02
CA ALA A 15 -6.11 14.20 -16.91
C ALA A 15 -5.79 15.11 -15.72
N ILE A 16 -5.40 16.35 -16.00
CA ILE A 16 -5.32 17.42 -14.98
C ILE A 16 -6.76 17.82 -14.68
N ILE A 17 -7.34 17.24 -13.63
CA ILE A 17 -8.63 17.66 -13.10
C ILE A 17 -8.43 19.04 -12.48
N SER A 18 -9.00 20.07 -13.10
CA SER A 18 -9.09 21.41 -12.54
C SER A 18 -10.16 21.38 -11.45
N VAL A 19 -9.78 21.01 -10.22
CA VAL A 19 -10.66 21.11 -9.06
C VAL A 19 -10.72 22.57 -8.64
N SER A 20 -11.87 23.20 -8.84
CA SER A 20 -12.24 24.43 -8.16
C SER A 20 -12.13 24.20 -6.64
N GLN A 21 -11.14 24.82 -6.00
CA GLN A 21 -10.89 24.70 -4.56
C GLN A 21 -12.03 25.38 -3.79
N ALA A 22 -13.09 24.63 -3.51
CA ALA A 22 -13.81 24.82 -2.27
C ALA A 22 -12.79 24.58 -1.13
N VAL A 23 -12.83 25.41 -0.10
CA VAL A 23 -12.01 25.19 1.10
C VAL A 23 -12.37 23.80 1.61
N ALA A 24 -11.45 22.84 1.44
CA ALA A 24 -11.68 21.46 1.85
C ALA A 24 -12.01 21.48 3.35
N SER A 25 -13.11 20.84 3.72
CA SER A 25 -13.49 20.68 5.12
C SER A 25 -12.37 19.95 5.87
N ASP A 26 -12.31 20.12 7.19
CA ASP A 26 -11.30 19.43 8.00
C ASP A 26 -11.41 17.89 7.89
N PHE A 27 -12.55 17.36 7.44
CA PHE A 27 -12.83 15.92 7.34
C PHE A 27 -12.78 15.36 5.91
N GLY A 28 -12.71 16.22 4.88
CA GLY A 28 -12.90 15.80 3.48
C GLY A 28 -14.34 15.35 3.16
N ALA A 29 -14.62 15.13 1.87
CA ALA A 29 -15.98 14.85 1.40
C ALA A 29 -16.62 13.61 2.08
N ALA A 30 -15.88 12.50 2.16
CA ALA A 30 -16.34 11.30 2.85
C ALA A 30 -16.50 11.50 4.35
N GLY A 31 -15.55 12.17 5.02
CA GLY A 31 -15.64 12.41 6.47
C GLY A 31 -16.81 13.32 6.85
N ASP A 32 -17.17 14.30 6.00
CA ASP A 32 -18.36 15.13 6.19
C ASP A 32 -19.66 14.32 6.11
N SER A 33 -19.68 13.20 5.35
CA SER A 33 -20.85 12.31 5.26
C SER A 33 -21.06 11.42 6.48
N VAL A 34 -20.07 11.36 7.37
CA VAL A 34 -20.17 10.56 8.59
C VAL A 34 -21.07 11.28 9.58
N LEU A 35 -22.35 10.87 9.60
CA LEU A 35 -23.40 11.45 10.43
C LEU A 35 -23.93 10.49 11.51
N ASP A 36 -23.59 9.22 11.40
CA ASP A 36 -24.01 8.15 12.30
C ASP A 36 -22.96 7.03 12.38
N THR A 37 -23.23 6.07 13.26
CA THR A 37 -22.36 4.91 13.51
C THR A 37 -22.19 4.00 12.29
N CYS A 38 -23.21 3.83 11.44
CA CYS A 38 -23.09 3.04 10.22
C CYS A 38 -22.16 3.72 9.21
N LYS A 39 -22.24 5.05 9.08
CA LYS A 39 -21.37 5.83 8.20
C LYS A 39 -19.94 5.91 8.71
N GLU A 40 -19.75 5.95 10.02
CA GLU A 40 -18.40 5.83 10.60
C GLU A 40 -17.78 4.46 10.26
N ALA A 41 -18.55 3.39 10.45
CA ALA A 41 -18.13 2.04 10.08
C ALA A 41 -17.82 1.92 8.57
N GLU A 42 -18.63 2.55 7.71
CA GLU A 42 -18.45 2.58 6.26
C GLU A 42 -17.14 3.26 5.89
N PHE A 43 -16.85 4.42 6.51
CA PHE A 43 -15.61 5.16 6.29
C PHE A 43 -14.39 4.31 6.62
N PHE A 44 -14.35 3.71 7.81
CA PHE A 44 -13.22 2.86 8.22
C PHE A 44 -13.11 1.55 7.43
N ALA A 45 -14.21 1.02 6.91
CA ALA A 45 -14.17 -0.13 6.02
C ALA A 45 -13.64 0.24 4.63
N ALA A 46 -14.01 1.41 4.10
CA ALA A 46 -13.57 1.92 2.81
C ALA A 46 -12.06 2.26 2.79
N THR A 47 -11.50 2.73 3.91
CA THR A 47 -10.06 3.05 3.99
C THR A 47 -9.19 1.84 3.65
N LYS A 48 -9.59 0.62 4.01
CA LYS A 48 -8.87 -0.61 3.65
C LYS A 48 -8.71 -0.79 2.14
N ALA A 49 -9.78 -0.58 1.37
CA ALA A 49 -9.73 -0.71 -0.08
C ALA A 49 -8.83 0.35 -0.71
N TRP A 50 -8.92 1.59 -0.23
CA TRP A 50 -8.07 2.70 -0.66
C TRP A 50 -6.59 2.43 -0.39
N PHE A 51 -6.24 2.01 0.82
CA PHE A 51 -4.86 1.68 1.19
C PHE A 51 -4.26 0.56 0.34
N TYR A 52 -5.04 -0.48 0.01
CA TYR A 52 -4.55 -1.54 -0.85
C TYR A 52 -4.32 -1.09 -2.30
N GLN A 53 -5.12 -0.18 -2.82
CA GLN A 53 -4.85 0.39 -4.14
C GLN A 53 -3.58 1.22 -4.14
N GLU A 54 -3.37 2.06 -3.12
CA GLU A 54 -2.12 2.81 -2.99
C GLU A 54 -0.91 1.87 -2.91
N LEU A 55 -0.98 0.81 -2.10
CA LEU A 55 0.08 -0.21 -2.07
C LEU A 55 0.26 -0.90 -3.43
N GLN A 56 -0.80 -1.18 -4.18
CA GLN A 56 -0.70 -1.77 -5.51
C GLN A 56 -0.02 -0.80 -6.49
N HIS A 57 -0.34 0.50 -6.45
CA HIS A 57 0.33 1.52 -7.25
C HIS A 57 1.83 1.58 -6.94
N LYS A 58 2.19 1.56 -5.65
CA LYS A 58 3.58 1.53 -5.17
C LYS A 58 4.31 0.26 -5.63
N PHE A 59 3.69 -0.90 -5.52
CA PHE A 59 4.25 -2.18 -5.98
C PHE A 59 4.48 -2.19 -7.50
N ASN A 60 3.51 -1.68 -8.27
CA ASN A 60 3.64 -1.55 -9.72
C ASN A 60 4.80 -0.62 -10.10
N ALA A 61 4.98 0.49 -9.38
CA ALA A 61 6.11 1.38 -9.58
C ALA A 61 7.46 0.67 -9.32
N ILE A 62 7.57 -0.12 -8.24
CA ILE A 62 8.77 -0.93 -7.95
C ILE A 62 9.01 -1.96 -9.05
N SER A 63 7.96 -2.65 -9.48
CA SER A 63 8.05 -3.65 -10.55
C SER A 63 8.50 -3.02 -11.88
N SER A 64 8.12 -1.77 -12.15
CA SER A 64 8.55 -1.04 -13.34
C SER A 64 10.06 -0.73 -13.36
N MET A 65 10.73 -0.71 -12.19
CA MET A 65 12.18 -0.52 -12.10
C MET A 65 12.95 -1.72 -12.68
N GLU A 66 12.40 -2.92 -12.67
CA GLU A 66 13.03 -4.07 -13.34
C GLU A 66 13.05 -3.88 -14.86
N THR A 67 11.93 -3.39 -15.41
CA THR A 67 11.86 -3.02 -16.83
C THR A 67 12.86 -1.92 -17.14
N GLU A 68 13.03 -0.95 -16.24
CA GLU A 68 14.04 0.09 -16.40
C GLU A 68 15.47 -0.47 -16.40
N LYS A 69 15.82 -1.30 -15.42
CA LYS A 69 17.14 -1.94 -15.34
C LYS A 69 17.47 -2.67 -16.64
N GLN A 70 16.52 -3.45 -17.16
CA GLN A 70 16.67 -4.17 -18.42
C GLN A 70 16.92 -3.23 -19.61
N LYS A 71 16.34 -2.02 -19.65
CA LYS A 71 16.62 -1.05 -20.73
C LYS A 71 18.11 -0.71 -20.76
N TYR A 72 18.68 -0.40 -19.60
CA TYR A 72 20.10 -0.04 -19.52
C TYR A 72 21.02 -1.24 -19.71
N GLU A 73 20.64 -2.44 -19.26
CA GLU A 73 21.41 -3.66 -19.53
C GLU A 73 21.44 -4.00 -21.03
N LEU A 74 20.30 -3.88 -21.72
CA LEU A 74 20.19 -4.05 -23.17
C LEU A 74 21.00 -2.98 -23.93
N ALA A 75 20.93 -1.72 -23.52
CA ALA A 75 21.72 -0.64 -24.10
C ALA A 75 23.23 -0.86 -23.90
N ALA A 76 23.62 -1.30 -22.70
CA ALA A 76 25.00 -1.69 -22.40
C ALA A 76 25.43 -2.88 -23.26
N GLY A 77 24.58 -3.89 -23.42
CA GLY A 77 24.82 -5.07 -24.25
C GLY A 77 25.00 -4.73 -25.73
N ALA A 78 24.21 -3.81 -26.26
CA ALA A 78 24.25 -3.39 -27.67
C ALA A 78 25.38 -2.40 -28.00
N SER A 79 25.97 -1.75 -26.99
CA SER A 79 27.07 -0.78 -27.19
C SER A 79 28.41 -1.46 -27.44
N THR A 80 29.24 -0.90 -28.31
CA THR A 80 30.59 -1.42 -28.63
C THR A 80 31.71 -0.63 -27.94
N ASP A 81 31.52 0.66 -27.67
CA ASP A 81 32.52 1.48 -27.00
C ASP A 81 32.43 1.39 -25.47
N ALA A 82 33.59 1.38 -24.80
CA ALA A 82 33.69 1.18 -23.36
C ALA A 82 32.96 2.28 -22.56
N GLN A 83 32.94 3.52 -23.04
CA GLN A 83 32.30 4.64 -22.35
C GLN A 83 30.77 4.49 -22.34
N SER A 84 30.16 4.13 -23.46
CA SER A 84 28.71 3.85 -23.55
C SER A 84 28.33 2.58 -22.78
N ILE A 85 29.16 1.54 -22.80
CA ILE A 85 28.92 0.36 -21.96
C ILE A 85 28.86 0.76 -20.48
N ASN A 86 29.85 1.53 -20.02
CA ASN A 86 29.97 1.92 -18.61
C ASN A 86 28.87 2.90 -18.17
N LYS A 87 28.46 3.86 -19.03
CA LYS A 87 27.36 4.78 -18.69
C LYS A 87 26.04 4.04 -18.48
N TYR A 88 25.71 3.08 -19.34
CA TYR A 88 24.49 2.30 -19.18
C TYR A 88 24.59 1.31 -18.00
N ARG A 89 25.75 0.68 -17.78
CA ARG A 89 25.97 -0.17 -16.59
C ARG A 89 25.81 0.59 -15.28
N ALA A 90 26.32 1.82 -15.18
CA ALA A 90 26.15 2.63 -13.99
C ALA A 90 24.67 2.90 -13.68
N LEU A 91 23.86 3.22 -14.70
CA LEU A 91 22.42 3.39 -14.54
C LEU A 91 21.71 2.08 -14.18
N ALA A 92 22.10 0.94 -14.76
CA ALA A 92 21.54 -0.37 -14.41
C ALA A 92 21.80 -0.72 -12.93
N VAL A 93 23.05 -0.57 -12.47
CA VAL A 93 23.43 -0.82 -11.07
C VAL A 93 22.69 0.11 -10.12
N PHE A 94 22.58 1.39 -10.46
CA PHE A 94 21.87 2.35 -9.63
C PHE A 94 20.36 2.09 -9.60
N THR A 95 19.75 1.70 -10.73
CA THR A 95 18.34 1.31 -10.79
C THR A 95 18.07 0.10 -9.90
N ALA A 96 18.96 -0.91 -9.89
CA ALA A 96 18.86 -2.05 -9.00
C ALA A 96 18.95 -1.64 -7.51
N LEU A 97 19.83 -0.70 -7.17
CA LEU A 97 19.94 -0.15 -5.82
C LEU A 97 18.67 0.62 -5.41
N CYS A 98 18.12 1.46 -6.30
CA CYS A 98 16.84 2.14 -6.11
C CYS A 98 15.70 1.14 -5.87
N GLN A 99 15.64 0.06 -6.65
CA GLN A 99 14.65 -1.01 -6.48
C GLN A 99 14.78 -1.71 -5.13
N GLN A 100 16.01 -1.99 -4.67
CA GLN A 100 16.24 -2.58 -3.35
C GLN A 100 15.75 -1.65 -2.23
N ARG A 101 16.09 -0.36 -2.29
CA ARG A 101 15.61 0.64 -1.32
C ARG A 101 14.09 0.75 -1.32
N ALA A 102 13.50 0.79 -2.51
CA ALA A 102 12.06 0.90 -2.67
C ALA A 102 11.33 -0.35 -2.15
N THR A 103 11.89 -1.55 -2.34
CA THR A 103 11.37 -2.79 -1.74
C THR A 103 11.40 -2.75 -0.22
N THR A 104 12.53 -2.34 0.38
CA THR A 104 12.62 -2.19 1.85
C THR A 104 11.59 -1.19 2.38
N GLN A 105 11.45 -0.05 1.71
CA GLN A 105 10.46 0.95 2.07
C GLN A 105 9.02 0.44 1.89
N PHE A 106 8.76 -0.34 0.85
CA PHE A 106 7.45 -0.95 0.61
C PHE A 106 7.06 -1.91 1.74
N HIS A 107 8.00 -2.69 2.29
CA HIS A 107 7.70 -3.50 3.47
C HIS A 107 7.26 -2.64 4.67
N ASN A 108 7.95 -1.54 4.96
CA ASN A 108 7.54 -0.62 6.03
C ASN A 108 6.14 -0.01 5.76
N GLN A 109 5.85 0.33 4.51
CA GLN A 109 4.53 0.82 4.09
C GLN A 109 3.44 -0.24 4.31
N VAL A 110 3.69 -1.48 3.90
CA VAL A 110 2.78 -2.60 4.09
C VAL A 110 2.51 -2.84 5.57
N ASP A 111 3.55 -2.83 6.43
CA ASP A 111 3.41 -3.04 7.86
C ASP A 111 2.55 -1.94 8.51
N ALA A 112 2.82 -0.67 8.21
CA ALA A 112 2.05 0.47 8.73
C ALA A 112 0.58 0.42 8.27
N VAL A 113 0.34 0.09 6.99
CA VAL A 113 -1.01 -0.07 6.45
C VAL A 113 -1.74 -1.26 7.08
N ASN A 114 -1.07 -2.40 7.28
CA ASN A 114 -1.67 -3.57 7.91
C ASN A 114 -2.02 -3.29 9.38
N GLU A 115 -1.16 -2.56 10.10
CA GLU A 115 -1.43 -2.16 11.48
C GLU A 115 -2.70 -1.31 11.58
N TYR A 116 -2.85 -0.31 10.70
CA TYR A 116 -4.05 0.53 10.66
C TYR A 116 -5.29 -0.24 10.20
N THR A 117 -5.22 -0.95 9.07
CA THR A 117 -6.39 -1.62 8.47
C THR A 117 -6.94 -2.74 9.35
N THR A 118 -6.10 -3.38 10.17
CA THR A 118 -6.55 -4.34 11.19
C THR A 118 -7.39 -3.65 12.26
N LYS A 119 -6.92 -2.50 12.77
CA LYS A 119 -7.64 -1.69 13.76
C LYS A 119 -8.94 -1.13 13.19
N ALA A 120 -8.89 -0.59 11.98
CA ALA A 120 -10.05 -0.07 11.27
C ALA A 120 -11.12 -1.14 10.99
N ALA A 121 -10.70 -2.37 10.62
CA ALA A 121 -11.63 -3.48 10.43
C ALA A 121 -12.28 -3.93 11.75
N ALA A 122 -11.51 -4.03 12.83
CA ALA A 122 -12.05 -4.33 14.16
C ALA A 122 -13.06 -3.27 14.62
N TRP A 123 -12.74 -2.00 14.39
CA TRP A 123 -13.61 -0.87 14.69
C TRP A 123 -14.91 -0.89 13.87
N ALA A 124 -14.81 -0.97 12.54
CA ALA A 124 -15.97 -1.05 11.65
C ALA A 124 -16.85 -2.27 11.98
N GLY A 125 -16.25 -3.41 12.31
CA GLY A 125 -16.96 -4.61 12.74
C GLY A 125 -17.74 -4.41 14.05
N LEU A 126 -17.13 -3.76 15.05
CA LEU A 126 -17.78 -3.42 16.31
C LEU A 126 -18.99 -2.50 16.10
N LEU A 127 -18.82 -1.42 15.34
CA LEU A 127 -19.89 -0.47 15.04
C LEU A 127 -21.05 -1.12 14.29
N THR A 128 -20.73 -1.96 13.30
CA THR A 128 -21.72 -2.73 12.52
C THR A 128 -22.48 -3.70 13.42
N ALA A 129 -21.78 -4.43 14.29
CA ALA A 129 -22.40 -5.38 15.22
C ALA A 129 -23.36 -4.68 16.20
N GLN A 130 -22.97 -3.52 16.75
CA GLN A 130 -23.85 -2.76 17.65
C GLN A 130 -25.12 -2.30 16.95
N ALA A 131 -25.00 -1.76 15.74
CA ALA A 131 -26.14 -1.33 14.97
C ALA A 131 -27.09 -2.49 14.66
N ILE A 132 -26.55 -3.65 14.27
CA ILE A 132 -27.35 -4.87 14.02
C ILE A 132 -28.09 -5.29 15.29
N VAL A 133 -27.41 -5.41 16.43
CA VAL A 133 -28.04 -5.86 17.68
C VAL A 133 -29.10 -4.86 18.14
N SER A 134 -28.86 -3.56 17.97
CA SER A 134 -29.78 -2.52 18.43
C SER A 134 -31.14 -2.54 17.74
N ASP A 135 -31.17 -3.04 16.52
CA ASP A 135 -32.37 -3.06 15.69
C ASP A 135 -33.17 -4.37 15.85
N ILE A 136 -32.67 -5.32 16.65
CA ILE A 136 -33.42 -6.53 17.00
C ILE A 136 -34.58 -6.14 17.92
N LYS A 137 -35.80 -6.37 17.44
CA LYS A 137 -37.01 -6.25 18.25
C LYS A 137 -37.36 -7.59 18.86
N TYR A 138 -37.79 -7.55 20.12
CA TYR A 138 -38.14 -8.75 20.87
C TYR A 138 -39.62 -8.78 21.16
N GLU A 139 -40.26 -9.94 21.09
CA GLU A 139 -41.65 -10.16 21.48
C GLU A 139 -41.77 -11.23 22.56
N GLN A 140 -42.89 -11.23 23.29
CA GLN A 140 -43.16 -12.26 24.28
C GLN A 140 -43.32 -13.64 23.62
N LYS A 141 -42.60 -14.63 24.16
CA LYS A 141 -42.68 -16.04 23.75
C LYS A 141 -43.38 -16.89 24.79
N GLY A 142 -44.45 -17.53 24.37
CA GLY A 142 -45.21 -18.48 25.19
C GLY A 142 -45.93 -17.81 26.37
N THR A 143 -46.46 -18.66 27.25
CA THR A 143 -47.21 -18.24 28.44
C THR A 143 -46.26 -17.85 29.56
N PRO A 144 -46.46 -16.70 30.24
CA PRO A 144 -45.70 -16.35 31.43
C PRO A 144 -45.85 -17.41 32.52
N SER A 145 -44.79 -17.63 33.31
CA SER A 145 -44.80 -18.60 34.42
C SER A 145 -44.63 -17.89 35.76
N MET A 146 -45.36 -18.32 36.80
CA MET A 146 -45.11 -17.85 38.17
C MET A 146 -43.85 -18.53 38.71
N SER A 147 -42.89 -17.75 39.23
CA SER A 147 -41.59 -18.27 39.65
C SER A 147 -41.49 -18.60 41.14
N ASP A 148 -42.22 -17.92 42.03
CA ASP A 148 -42.40 -18.28 43.45
C ASP A 148 -43.42 -17.32 44.11
N SER A 149 -44.58 -17.83 44.55
CA SER A 149 -45.74 -17.07 45.09
C SER A 149 -46.36 -16.04 44.13
N ASP A 150 -47.57 -15.53 44.45
CA ASP A 150 -48.33 -14.56 43.62
C ASP A 150 -47.61 -13.20 43.42
N GLY A 151 -46.38 -13.04 43.92
CA GLY A 151 -45.57 -11.83 43.82
C GLY A 151 -44.56 -11.79 42.67
N LYS A 152 -44.38 -12.86 41.89
CA LYS A 152 -43.38 -12.93 40.79
C LYS A 152 -43.91 -13.64 39.55
N ALA A 153 -43.65 -13.06 38.39
CA ALA A 153 -43.94 -13.66 37.08
C ALA A 153 -42.75 -13.50 36.14
N ASP A 154 -42.42 -14.58 35.42
CA ASP A 154 -41.35 -14.62 34.44
C ASP A 154 -41.94 -14.49 33.02
N ILE A 155 -41.43 -13.52 32.26
CA ILE A 155 -41.78 -13.30 30.86
C ILE A 155 -40.55 -13.59 30.01
N LYS A 156 -40.68 -14.51 29.05
CA LYS A 156 -39.62 -14.82 28.09
C LYS A 156 -39.82 -13.97 26.84
N LEU A 157 -38.74 -13.34 26.37
CA LEU A 157 -38.72 -12.57 25.13
C LEU A 157 -37.88 -13.30 24.07
N THR A 158 -38.32 -13.28 22.81
CA THR A 158 -37.53 -13.75 21.67
C THR A 158 -37.53 -12.75 20.53
N PRO A 159 -36.46 -12.72 19.70
CA PRO A 159 -36.44 -11.90 18.49
C PRO A 159 -37.68 -12.16 17.62
N ASN A 160 -38.38 -11.10 17.21
CA ASN A 160 -39.56 -11.20 16.34
C ASN A 160 -39.18 -11.19 14.84
N GLY A 161 -37.89 -11.12 14.53
CA GLY A 161 -37.33 -11.11 13.19
C GLY A 161 -35.83 -10.84 13.20
N PRO A 162 -35.16 -10.92 12.03
CA PRO A 162 -33.81 -10.40 11.87
C PRO A 162 -33.80 -8.87 12.03
N ALA A 163 -32.63 -8.30 12.30
CA ALA A 163 -32.43 -6.85 12.22
C ALA A 163 -32.84 -6.32 10.83
N SER A 164 -33.61 -5.23 10.83
CA SER A 164 -34.07 -4.50 9.65
C SER A 164 -33.08 -3.46 9.13
N ASN A 165 -32.24 -2.91 10.02
CA ASN A 165 -31.18 -1.97 9.68
C ASN A 165 -29.89 -2.73 9.38
N THR A 166 -29.65 -2.98 8.10
CA THR A 166 -28.32 -3.37 7.65
C THR A 166 -27.49 -2.10 7.51
N CYS A 167 -26.65 -1.77 8.50
CA CYS A 167 -25.44 -1.01 8.18
C CYS A 167 -24.81 -1.64 6.92
N PHE A 168 -24.29 -0.81 6.01
CA PHE A 168 -23.81 -1.17 4.68
C PHE A 168 -23.37 -2.64 4.55
N ASN A 169 -24.14 -3.43 3.81
CA ASN A 169 -23.74 -4.76 3.35
C ASN A 169 -23.41 -4.72 1.86
N THR A 170 -22.72 -3.65 1.47
CA THR A 170 -22.29 -3.43 0.08
C THR A 170 -20.84 -3.84 -0.07
N LYS A 171 -20.46 -4.19 -1.31
CA LYS A 171 -19.07 -4.47 -1.65
C LYS A 171 -18.20 -3.27 -1.26
N LEU A 172 -17.11 -3.53 -0.52
CA LEU A 172 -16.13 -2.51 -0.18
C LEU A 172 -15.52 -1.91 -1.46
N ALA A 173 -15.44 -0.59 -1.49
CA ALA A 173 -14.83 0.20 -2.56
C ALA A 173 -13.87 1.22 -1.94
N GLU A 174 -13.02 1.85 -2.76
CA GLU A 174 -12.10 2.91 -2.32
C GLU A 174 -12.78 4.24 -1.93
N LYS A 175 -14.11 4.25 -1.89
CA LYS A 175 -14.98 5.39 -1.64
C LYS A 175 -16.22 4.96 -0.86
N MET A 176 -16.91 5.95 -0.31
CA MET A 176 -18.20 5.75 0.37
C MET A 176 -19.26 5.25 -0.60
N ALA A 177 -20.29 4.57 -0.09
CA ALA A 177 -21.43 4.06 -0.86
C ALA A 177 -22.28 5.17 -1.47
N ASP A 178 -22.24 6.39 -0.90
CA ASP A 178 -22.84 7.59 -1.48
C ASP A 178 -21.99 8.22 -2.61
N GLY A 179 -20.86 7.60 -2.94
CA GLY A 179 -19.96 7.99 -4.02
C GLY A 179 -18.89 9.01 -3.62
N LYS A 180 -18.82 9.42 -2.35
CA LYS A 180 -17.82 10.41 -1.90
C LYS A 180 -16.44 9.79 -1.72
N GLU A 181 -15.44 10.48 -2.28
CA GLU A 181 -14.03 10.11 -2.19
C GLU A 181 -13.49 10.31 -0.76
N LEU A 182 -12.58 9.42 -0.33
CA LEU A 182 -12.05 9.43 1.04
C LEU A 182 -11.09 10.59 1.32
N GLU A 183 -10.34 11.04 0.31
CA GLU A 183 -9.41 12.18 0.39
C GLU A 183 -8.41 12.09 1.57
N LEU A 184 -8.02 10.86 1.99
CA LEU A 184 -7.28 10.62 3.24
C LEU A 184 -5.94 11.38 3.35
N THR A 185 -5.32 11.76 2.24
CA THR A 185 -4.08 12.53 2.23
C THR A 185 -4.27 14.01 2.54
N ALA A 186 -5.50 14.52 2.48
CA ALA A 186 -5.86 15.92 2.65
C ALA A 186 -6.66 16.20 3.94
N ILE A 187 -7.24 15.17 4.57
CA ILE A 187 -8.01 15.34 5.81
C ILE A 187 -7.13 15.81 6.98
N LYS A 188 -7.72 16.60 7.86
CA LYS A 188 -7.08 17.13 9.08
C LYS A 188 -7.64 16.49 10.35
N LYS A 189 -8.91 16.06 10.29
CA LYS A 189 -9.65 15.45 11.38
C LYS A 189 -10.37 14.21 10.91
N ILE A 190 -10.65 13.32 11.86
CA ILE A 190 -11.47 12.12 11.65
C ILE A 190 -12.62 12.10 12.64
N LYS A 191 -13.81 11.71 12.19
CA LYS A 191 -14.93 11.43 13.09
C LYS A 191 -14.79 10.00 13.59
N ILE A 192 -14.56 9.86 14.89
CA ILE A 192 -14.37 8.57 15.55
C ILE A 192 -15.09 8.57 16.89
N SER A 193 -15.92 7.55 17.10
CA SER A 193 -16.68 7.37 18.33
C SER A 193 -15.77 7.07 19.53
N ASP A 194 -16.23 7.36 20.74
CA ASP A 194 -15.47 7.01 21.96
C ASP A 194 -15.66 5.50 22.23
N PRO A 195 -14.58 4.70 22.34
CA PRO A 195 -14.68 3.28 22.65
C PRO A 195 -15.55 2.98 23.88
N GLN A 196 -15.61 3.87 24.88
CA GLN A 196 -16.47 3.68 26.06
C GLN A 196 -17.96 3.76 25.72
N THR A 197 -18.34 4.68 24.82
CA THR A 197 -19.73 4.78 24.33
C THR A 197 -20.10 3.56 23.49
N LEU A 198 -19.13 2.94 22.82
CA LEU A 198 -19.32 1.70 22.06
C LEU A 198 -19.53 0.47 22.94
N LEU A 199 -19.04 0.47 24.18
CA LEU A 199 -19.29 -0.61 25.13
C LEU A 199 -20.65 -0.47 25.83
N GLN A 200 -21.37 0.63 25.59
CA GLN A 200 -22.73 0.88 26.07
C GLN A 200 -23.65 1.22 24.89
N PRO A 201 -23.93 0.25 24.00
CA PRO A 201 -24.57 0.54 22.70
C PRO A 201 -26.01 1.06 22.80
N PHE A 202 -26.67 0.88 23.95
CA PHE A 202 -28.07 1.25 24.15
C PHE A 202 -28.18 2.36 25.19
N ASN A 203 -28.82 3.46 24.80
CA ASN A 203 -29.21 4.50 25.75
C ASN A 203 -30.36 4.01 26.64
N GLU A 204 -31.33 3.34 26.04
CA GLU A 204 -32.47 2.74 26.70
C GLU A 204 -32.92 1.48 25.97
N ILE A 205 -33.37 0.50 26.75
CA ILE A 205 -34.19 -0.60 26.25
C ILE A 205 -35.62 -0.21 26.62
N LYS A 206 -36.43 0.05 25.60
CA LYS A 206 -37.84 0.34 25.81
C LYS A 206 -38.56 -1.00 26.02
N ILE A 207 -39.45 -1.08 27.01
CA ILE A 207 -40.44 -2.17 27.11
C ILE A 207 -41.84 -1.55 27.20
N GLN A 208 -42.72 -1.90 26.27
CA GLN A 208 -44.09 -1.43 26.24
C GLN A 208 -44.99 -2.56 26.68
N LEU A 209 -45.81 -2.26 27.70
CA LEU A 209 -46.78 -3.18 28.23
C LEU A 209 -48.16 -2.73 27.77
N GLN A 210 -48.94 -3.65 27.22
CA GLN A 210 -50.28 -3.38 26.74
C GLN A 210 -51.29 -4.29 27.42
N ALA A 211 -52.41 -3.70 27.85
CA ALA A 211 -53.44 -4.39 28.61
C ALA A 211 -54.13 -5.51 27.80
N THR A 212 -54.64 -6.51 28.52
CA THR A 212 -55.45 -7.62 27.98
C THR A 212 -56.64 -7.90 28.90
N ALA A 213 -57.71 -8.47 28.33
CA ALA A 213 -58.86 -8.94 29.09
C ALA A 213 -58.57 -10.28 29.80
N ALA A 214 -59.42 -10.64 30.76
CA ALA A 214 -59.33 -11.89 31.51
C ALA A 214 -59.28 -13.11 30.58
N GLY A 215 -58.21 -13.91 30.67
CA GLY A 215 -58.06 -15.15 29.87
C GLY A 215 -57.96 -14.93 28.35
N SER A 216 -57.77 -13.69 27.89
CA SER A 216 -57.62 -13.35 26.49
C SER A 216 -56.15 -13.15 26.13
N ASP A 217 -55.76 -13.66 24.97
CA ASP A 217 -54.42 -13.48 24.41
C ASP A 217 -54.32 -12.26 23.47
N ALA A 218 -55.44 -11.54 23.29
CA ALA A 218 -55.53 -10.33 22.48
C ALA A 218 -55.24 -9.07 23.30
N TYR A 219 -54.53 -8.12 22.68
CA TYR A 219 -54.38 -6.77 23.20
C TYR A 219 -55.73 -6.05 23.27
N ASP A 220 -55.98 -5.34 24.37
CA ASP A 220 -57.22 -4.60 24.60
C ASP A 220 -56.94 -3.29 25.34
N ASN A 221 -56.98 -2.18 24.61
CA ASN A 221 -56.74 -0.83 25.13
C ASN A 221 -57.92 -0.27 25.95
N THR A 222 -59.03 -0.99 26.05
CA THR A 222 -60.19 -0.59 26.85
C THR A 222 -60.10 -1.06 28.31
N GLN A 223 -59.08 -1.89 28.63
CA GLN A 223 -58.91 -2.46 29.96
C GLN A 223 -58.11 -1.55 30.90
N ASN A 224 -58.70 -1.25 32.06
CA ASN A 224 -58.01 -0.59 33.18
C ASN A 224 -57.08 -1.56 33.92
N VAL A 225 -55.90 -1.82 33.35
CA VAL A 225 -54.84 -2.65 33.94
C VAL A 225 -53.77 -1.80 34.61
N PHE A 226 -53.34 -0.71 33.95
CA PHE A 226 -52.37 0.23 34.49
C PHE A 226 -53.08 1.37 35.22
N HIS A 227 -52.54 1.79 36.36
CA HIS A 227 -53.03 2.95 37.11
C HIS A 227 -52.73 4.25 36.35
N GLY A 228 -53.59 5.27 36.43
CA GLY A 228 -53.39 6.56 35.74
C GLY A 228 -52.22 7.44 36.24
N THR A 229 -51.38 6.93 37.15
CA THR A 229 -50.28 7.67 37.79
C THR A 229 -48.95 6.91 37.63
N GLN A 230 -48.63 6.46 36.42
CA GLN A 230 -47.42 5.66 36.15
C GLN A 230 -46.09 6.40 36.41
N ASN A 231 -46.12 7.72 36.56
CA ASN A 231 -44.93 8.57 36.70
C ASN A 231 -44.38 8.66 38.14
N GLN A 232 -44.52 7.62 38.96
CA GLN A 232 -44.10 7.63 40.36
C GLN A 232 -43.18 6.44 40.68
N ASN A 233 -42.08 6.70 41.38
CA ASN A 233 -41.21 5.70 42.02
C ASN A 233 -40.61 4.60 41.12
N ASN A 234 -40.51 4.81 39.79
CA ASN A 234 -39.94 3.85 38.83
C ASN A 234 -40.58 2.45 38.87
N ILE A 235 -41.89 2.38 39.15
CA ILE A 235 -42.67 1.13 39.18
C ILE A 235 -43.75 1.13 38.10
N VAL A 236 -44.07 -0.07 37.59
CA VAL A 236 -45.30 -0.28 36.82
C VAL A 236 -46.44 -0.48 37.82
N LYS A 237 -47.33 0.51 37.95
CA LYS A 237 -48.42 0.47 38.92
C LYS A 237 -49.67 -0.14 38.29
N THR A 238 -50.22 -1.21 38.86
CA THR A 238 -51.49 -1.77 38.39
C THR A 238 -52.69 -1.01 38.99
N HIS A 239 -53.81 -0.99 38.26
CA HIS A 239 -55.07 -0.43 38.73
C HIS A 239 -55.74 -1.39 39.74
N GLY A 240 -56.46 -0.87 40.74
CA GLY A 240 -57.10 -1.71 41.77
C GLY A 240 -58.13 -2.71 41.21
N SER A 241 -58.69 -2.44 40.03
CA SER A 241 -59.60 -3.35 39.31
C SER A 241 -58.90 -4.36 38.38
N ALA A 242 -57.58 -4.48 38.45
CA ALA A 242 -56.81 -5.35 37.55
C ALA A 242 -56.80 -6.83 37.98
N ALA A 243 -57.50 -7.20 39.07
CA ALA A 243 -57.43 -8.52 39.70
C ALA A 243 -57.70 -9.72 38.77
N SER A 244 -58.47 -9.54 37.70
CA SER A 244 -58.75 -10.57 36.68
C SER A 244 -58.20 -10.22 35.30
N LYS A 245 -57.41 -9.15 35.17
CA LYS A 245 -56.92 -8.61 33.90
C LYS A 245 -55.40 -8.78 33.81
N GLY A 246 -54.86 -8.65 32.60
CA GLY A 246 -53.43 -8.87 32.36
C GLY A 246 -52.81 -7.80 31.50
N PHE A 247 -51.52 -7.94 31.25
CA PHE A 247 -50.83 -7.22 30.20
C PHE A 247 -49.90 -8.16 29.45
N LYS A 248 -49.62 -7.83 28.19
CA LYS A 248 -48.62 -8.47 27.35
C LYS A 248 -47.52 -7.47 27.03
N VAL A 249 -46.31 -7.97 26.85
CA VAL A 249 -45.21 -7.16 26.31
C VAL A 249 -45.46 -6.97 24.82
N LEU A 250 -45.71 -5.73 24.42
CA LEU A 250 -45.65 -5.34 23.01
C LEU A 250 -44.18 -5.31 22.62
N GLY A 251 -43.84 -5.90 21.49
CA GLY A 251 -42.43 -6.09 21.18
C GLY A 251 -41.67 -4.79 21.02
N GLU A 252 -40.54 -4.65 21.69
CA GLU A 252 -39.72 -3.45 21.67
C GLU A 252 -38.24 -3.78 21.44
N GLY A 253 -37.54 -2.78 20.93
CA GLY A 253 -36.10 -2.82 20.67
C GLY A 253 -35.37 -1.80 21.54
N SER A 254 -34.06 -1.73 21.37
CA SER A 254 -33.24 -0.68 21.96
C SER A 254 -33.11 0.52 21.02
N THR A 255 -32.88 1.70 21.58
CA THR A 255 -32.42 2.85 20.79
C THR A 255 -30.90 2.96 20.88
N LEU A 256 -30.25 3.07 19.72
CA LEU A 256 -28.81 3.39 19.67
C LEU A 256 -28.53 4.72 20.40
N GLY A 257 -27.32 4.78 20.96
CA GLY A 257 -26.71 6.03 21.38
C GLY A 257 -26.75 7.10 20.28
N THR A 258 -26.99 8.36 20.66
CA THR A 258 -26.81 9.48 19.72
C THR A 258 -25.36 9.54 19.28
N TYR A 259 -25.14 9.70 17.98
CA TYR A 259 -23.79 9.82 17.43
C TYR A 259 -23.08 11.07 17.95
N ALA A 260 -22.13 10.88 18.88
CA ALA A 260 -21.46 11.97 19.59
C ALA A 260 -20.18 12.49 18.90
N ALA A 261 -19.66 11.77 17.91
CA ALA A 261 -18.36 12.07 17.28
C ALA A 261 -18.42 13.12 16.16
N GLN A 262 -19.47 13.96 16.13
CA GLN A 262 -19.65 15.00 15.09
C GLN A 262 -18.50 16.02 15.03
N GLY A 263 -17.91 16.36 16.19
CA GLY A 263 -16.78 17.29 16.25
C GLY A 263 -15.44 16.69 15.81
N GLY A 264 -15.37 15.35 15.75
CA GLY A 264 -14.18 14.57 15.42
C GLY A 264 -12.95 14.87 16.28
N VAL A 265 -11.83 14.30 15.86
CA VAL A 265 -10.52 14.46 16.51
C VAL A 265 -9.46 14.76 15.48
N ASP A 266 -8.44 15.53 15.87
CA ASP A 266 -7.29 15.85 15.02
C ASP A 266 -6.54 14.56 14.65
N LEU A 267 -6.18 14.43 13.37
CA LEU A 267 -5.43 13.27 12.86
C LEU A 267 -3.99 13.25 13.38
N GLY A 268 -3.31 14.39 13.31
CA GLY A 268 -1.97 14.59 13.85
C GLY A 268 -1.99 15.19 15.26
N LYS A 269 -0.87 15.80 15.67
CA LYS A 269 -0.77 16.56 16.93
C LYS A 269 -1.77 17.73 16.98
N THR A 270 -2.02 18.35 15.84
CA THR A 270 -3.03 19.39 15.66
C THR A 270 -3.66 19.29 14.26
N ALA A 271 -4.84 19.88 14.07
CA ALA A 271 -5.44 20.02 12.74
C ALA A 271 -4.58 20.81 11.73
N ALA A 272 -3.70 21.70 12.21
CA ALA A 272 -2.78 22.45 11.35
C ALA A 272 -1.57 21.60 10.90
N THR A 273 -1.26 20.54 11.64
CA THR A 273 -0.14 19.63 11.37
C THR A 273 -0.63 18.17 11.29
N PRO A 274 -1.52 17.84 10.35
CA PRO A 274 -2.19 16.54 10.32
C PRO A 274 -1.28 15.35 9.99
N HIS A 275 -0.03 15.62 9.58
CA HIS A 275 0.98 14.61 9.28
C HIS A 275 2.07 14.50 10.36
N ASP A 276 2.05 15.39 11.34
CA ASP A 276 2.88 15.25 12.54
C ASP A 276 2.11 14.36 13.50
N CYS A 277 2.32 13.05 13.38
CA CYS A 277 1.59 12.07 14.17
C CYS A 277 1.79 12.32 15.67
N ILE A 278 0.76 12.00 16.45
CA ILE A 278 0.87 11.96 17.91
C ILE A 278 1.93 10.95 18.34
N ASP A 279 2.38 11.02 19.59
CA ASP A 279 3.30 10.04 20.14
C ASP A 279 2.63 8.66 20.15
N LYS A 280 3.43 7.62 19.91
CA LYS A 280 2.93 6.23 19.85
C LYS A 280 2.19 5.91 21.13
N PRO A 281 0.87 5.62 21.07
CA PRO A 281 0.12 5.21 22.25
C PRO A 281 0.71 3.91 22.81
N ALA A 282 0.53 3.68 24.11
CA ALA A 282 0.92 2.42 24.72
C ALA A 282 0.28 1.26 23.94
N ALA A 283 1.08 0.22 23.68
CA ALA A 283 0.55 -1.00 23.11
C ALA A 283 -0.38 -1.62 24.15
N ASP A 284 -1.66 -1.74 23.81
CA ASP A 284 -2.58 -2.62 24.51
C ASP A 284 -2.88 -3.83 23.61
N GLU A 285 -3.02 -5.00 24.22
CA GLU A 285 -3.38 -6.23 23.50
C GLU A 285 -4.89 -6.32 23.30
N LYS A 286 -5.61 -5.20 23.35
CA LYS A 286 -7.07 -5.19 23.24
C LYS A 286 -7.48 -5.30 21.79
N LEU A 287 -8.54 -6.06 21.56
CA LEU A 287 -9.14 -6.21 20.23
C LEU A 287 -9.72 -4.88 19.71
N ILE A 288 -10.33 -4.10 20.61
CA ILE A 288 -10.94 -2.81 20.27
C ILE A 288 -9.91 -1.72 20.50
N PRO A 289 -9.44 -1.04 19.45
CA PRO A 289 -8.43 0.01 19.59
C PRO A 289 -9.02 1.25 20.25
N THR A 290 -8.18 2.06 20.88
CA THR A 290 -8.55 3.41 21.34
C THR A 290 -8.58 4.40 20.18
N GLN A 291 -9.20 5.57 20.39
CA GLN A 291 -9.18 6.65 19.40
C GLN A 291 -7.75 7.09 19.05
N ASP A 292 -6.86 7.13 20.03
CA ASP A 292 -5.47 7.53 19.82
C ASP A 292 -4.69 6.47 19.04
N GLN A 293 -4.95 5.18 19.27
CA GLN A 293 -4.36 4.12 18.45
C GLN A 293 -4.86 4.18 17.00
N MET A 294 -6.14 4.49 16.79
CA MET A 294 -6.72 4.66 15.46
C MET A 294 -6.10 5.85 14.72
N ARG A 295 -6.02 7.03 15.37
CA ARG A 295 -5.42 8.22 14.74
C ARG A 295 -3.91 8.04 14.48
N TYR A 296 -3.19 7.46 15.43
CA TYR A 296 -1.74 7.22 15.32
C TYR A 296 -1.43 6.30 14.15
N SER A 297 -2.14 5.17 14.06
CA SER A 297 -1.92 4.19 12.99
C SER A 297 -2.33 4.73 11.62
N LEU A 298 -3.44 5.48 11.51
CA LEU A 298 -3.83 6.15 10.27
C LEU A 298 -2.79 7.18 9.83
N CYS A 299 -2.36 8.07 10.74
CA CYS A 299 -1.35 9.07 10.45
C CYS A 299 -0.03 8.43 10.02
N THR A 300 0.40 7.37 10.70
CA THR A 300 1.63 6.63 10.37
C THR A 300 1.53 6.00 9.00
N ALA A 301 0.42 5.31 8.68
CA ALA A 301 0.21 4.71 7.37
C ALA A 301 0.25 5.77 6.25
N LEU A 302 -0.42 6.91 6.43
CA LEU A 302 -0.41 8.01 5.47
C LEU A 302 0.99 8.63 5.31
N LYS A 303 1.73 8.78 6.42
CA LYS A 303 3.10 9.29 6.40
C LYS A 303 4.03 8.35 5.63
N GLU A 304 3.95 7.04 5.87
CA GLU A 304 4.76 6.06 5.16
C GLU A 304 4.45 6.02 3.65
N LEU A 305 3.17 6.15 3.28
CA LEU A 305 2.74 6.19 1.87
C LEU A 305 3.18 7.45 1.11
N LYS A 306 3.41 8.58 1.80
CA LYS A 306 3.93 9.80 1.17
C LYS A 306 5.31 9.61 0.58
N HIS A 307 6.08 8.67 1.08
CA HIS A 307 7.37 8.39 0.49
C HIS A 307 7.20 7.81 -0.92
N GLY A 308 7.67 8.58 -1.90
CA GLY A 308 7.74 8.15 -3.29
C GLY A 308 8.98 7.30 -3.54
N GLN A 309 8.88 6.37 -4.48
CA GLN A 309 10.03 5.63 -4.95
C GLN A 309 10.82 6.49 -5.96
N ALA A 310 12.02 6.89 -5.60
CA ALA A 310 12.94 7.51 -6.53
C ALA A 310 13.58 6.45 -7.44
N SER A 311 13.56 6.66 -8.75
CA SER A 311 14.31 5.87 -9.72
C SER A 311 14.80 6.78 -10.84
N PRO A 312 15.87 6.39 -11.56
CA PRO A 312 16.35 7.15 -12.71
C PRO A 312 15.26 7.32 -13.80
N ALA A 313 14.27 6.42 -13.92
CA ALA A 313 13.20 6.50 -14.93
C ALA A 313 12.18 7.59 -14.64
N THR A 314 12.15 8.14 -13.43
CA THR A 314 11.35 9.34 -13.16
C THR A 314 11.88 10.58 -13.91
N GLY A 315 12.98 10.44 -14.65
CA GLY A 315 13.48 11.46 -15.56
C GLY A 315 14.28 12.57 -14.87
N LYS A 316 14.63 12.38 -13.61
CA LYS A 316 15.29 13.41 -12.81
C LYS A 316 16.79 13.19 -12.80
N PHE A 317 17.50 13.89 -13.68
CA PHE A 317 18.95 14.07 -13.59
C PHE A 317 19.39 14.51 -12.19
N THR A 318 18.58 15.32 -11.52
CA THR A 318 18.79 15.76 -10.15
C THR A 318 19.11 14.57 -9.24
N LEU A 319 18.38 13.45 -9.37
CA LEU A 319 18.63 12.24 -8.60
C LEU A 319 20.05 11.69 -8.82
N LEU A 320 20.52 11.67 -10.07
CA LEU A 320 21.88 11.26 -10.41
C LEU A 320 22.91 12.22 -9.80
N SER A 321 22.67 13.53 -9.88
CA SER A 321 23.63 14.53 -9.40
C SER A 321 23.68 14.68 -7.88
N THR A 322 22.63 14.31 -7.15
CA THR A 322 22.54 14.50 -5.69
C THR A 322 22.67 13.21 -4.89
N ASP A 323 22.35 12.04 -5.45
CA ASP A 323 22.42 10.77 -4.72
C ASP A 323 23.88 10.36 -4.49
N THR A 324 24.28 10.24 -3.23
CA THR A 324 25.65 9.92 -2.84
C THR A 324 26.10 8.54 -3.33
N ASP A 325 25.20 7.58 -3.46
CA ASP A 325 25.54 6.25 -3.93
C ASP A 325 25.62 6.17 -5.44
N PHE A 326 24.83 6.98 -6.18
CA PHE A 326 25.11 7.16 -7.60
C PHE A 326 26.49 7.76 -7.84
N LYS A 327 26.91 8.77 -7.05
CA LYS A 327 28.28 9.32 -7.17
C LYS A 327 29.35 8.27 -6.91
N LYS A 328 29.17 7.36 -5.95
CA LYS A 328 30.09 6.24 -5.71
C LYS A 328 30.12 5.26 -6.89
N ILE A 329 28.95 4.90 -7.44
CA ILE A 329 28.83 4.05 -8.63
C ILE A 329 29.53 4.72 -9.83
N ALA A 330 29.30 6.02 -10.02
CA ALA A 330 29.90 6.82 -11.08
C ALA A 330 31.43 6.87 -10.95
N ALA A 331 31.95 7.09 -9.74
CA ALA A 331 33.39 7.05 -9.48
C ALA A 331 34.01 5.68 -9.81
N ALA A 332 33.30 4.59 -9.48
CA ALA A 332 33.77 3.23 -9.71
C ALA A 332 33.68 2.76 -11.18
N ILE A 333 32.69 3.23 -11.94
CA ILE A 333 32.37 2.70 -13.28
C ILE A 333 32.71 3.68 -14.40
N LEU A 334 32.53 5.00 -14.20
CA LEU A 334 32.63 6.01 -15.26
C LEU A 334 34.00 6.66 -15.37
N LEU A 335 34.82 6.59 -14.31
CA LEU A 335 36.18 7.11 -14.29
C LEU A 335 37.17 6.07 -14.84
N THR A 336 38.21 6.53 -15.53
CA THR A 336 39.34 5.66 -15.92
C THR A 336 40.17 5.28 -14.70
N PRO A 337 41.00 4.22 -14.76
CA PRO A 337 41.88 3.84 -13.65
C PRO A 337 42.78 4.99 -13.17
N GLU A 338 43.28 5.82 -14.08
CA GLU A 338 44.08 7.00 -13.75
C GLU A 338 43.25 8.05 -13.01
N GLN A 339 42.03 8.31 -13.46
CA GLN A 339 41.11 9.24 -12.79
C GLN A 339 40.69 8.73 -11.40
N GLN A 340 40.52 7.41 -11.23
CA GLN A 340 40.26 6.79 -9.94
C GLN A 340 41.43 6.95 -8.97
N LEU A 341 42.67 6.74 -9.44
CA LEU A 341 43.88 7.02 -8.66
C LEU A 341 43.96 8.48 -8.24
N GLN A 342 43.62 9.42 -9.13
CA GLN A 342 43.60 10.85 -8.84
C GLN A 342 42.51 11.25 -7.83
N GLN A 343 41.42 10.48 -7.73
CA GLN A 343 40.31 10.71 -6.81
C GLN A 343 40.44 9.95 -5.48
N LYS A 344 41.42 9.04 -5.37
CA LYS A 344 41.60 8.23 -4.16
C LYS A 344 41.88 9.11 -2.94
N GLY A 345 41.03 9.00 -1.92
CA GLY A 345 41.16 9.74 -0.66
C GLY A 345 40.75 11.22 -0.73
N LYS A 346 40.22 11.70 -1.87
CA LYS A 346 39.69 13.05 -2.01
C LYS A 346 38.20 13.09 -1.66
N THR A 347 37.77 14.20 -1.07
CA THR A 347 36.34 14.51 -0.80
C THR A 347 35.70 15.35 -1.89
N ASP A 348 36.51 15.94 -2.78
CA ASP A 348 36.04 16.74 -3.91
C ASP A 348 35.36 15.85 -4.97
N THR A 349 34.07 16.11 -5.21
CA THR A 349 33.26 15.36 -6.19
C THR A 349 33.12 16.07 -7.54
N THR A 350 33.80 17.20 -7.75
CA THR A 350 33.65 18.04 -8.96
C THR A 350 33.91 17.27 -10.26
N LEU A 351 34.94 16.41 -10.29
CA LEU A 351 35.23 15.56 -11.46
C LEU A 351 34.10 14.57 -11.75
N ILE A 352 33.54 13.95 -10.69
CA ILE A 352 32.46 12.98 -10.80
C ILE A 352 31.19 13.68 -11.28
N ASP A 353 30.88 14.85 -10.72
CA ASP A 353 29.72 15.65 -11.07
C ASP A 353 29.78 16.12 -12.53
N GLN A 354 30.96 16.55 -12.99
CA GLN A 354 31.16 16.91 -14.40
C GLN A 354 30.99 15.69 -15.30
N LYS A 355 31.56 14.53 -14.92
CA LYS A 355 31.43 13.30 -15.70
C LYS A 355 29.98 12.84 -15.83
N ILE A 356 29.19 12.99 -14.77
CA ILE A 356 27.74 12.70 -14.76
C ILE A 356 27.01 13.64 -15.73
N LYS A 357 27.27 14.96 -15.67
CA LYS A 357 26.67 15.94 -16.59
C LYS A 357 27.02 15.65 -18.06
N ASP A 358 28.29 15.37 -18.35
CA ASP A 358 28.75 15.13 -19.71
C ASP A 358 28.11 13.88 -20.34
N LEU A 359 27.82 12.86 -19.53
CA LEU A 359 27.30 11.58 -20.01
C LEU A 359 25.77 11.51 -20.09
N TYR A 360 25.07 12.19 -19.18
CA TYR A 360 23.62 12.07 -19.02
C TYR A 360 22.86 13.36 -19.36
N GLY A 361 23.57 14.47 -19.59
CA GLY A 361 23.00 15.81 -19.81
C GLY A 361 23.01 16.64 -18.52
N PRO A 362 23.06 17.98 -18.59
CA PRO A 362 23.15 18.83 -17.41
C PRO A 362 21.82 19.09 -16.67
N SER A 363 20.68 18.65 -17.20
CA SER A 363 19.35 18.92 -16.64
C SER A 363 18.39 17.72 -16.70
N ASP A 364 17.33 17.76 -15.89
CA ASP A 364 16.24 16.76 -15.89
C ASP A 364 15.59 16.64 -17.29
N ALA A 365 15.41 17.77 -17.97
CA ALA A 365 14.79 17.82 -19.29
C ALA A 365 15.68 17.13 -20.35
N GLU A 366 16.99 17.39 -20.35
CA GLU A 366 17.91 16.75 -21.30
C GLU A 366 18.07 15.26 -21.01
N PHE A 367 18.15 14.88 -19.73
CA PHE A 367 18.23 13.48 -19.36
C PHE A 367 16.98 12.72 -19.83
N THR A 368 15.78 13.25 -19.62
CA THR A 368 14.53 12.58 -20.03
C THR A 368 14.31 12.63 -21.54
N ASN A 369 14.30 13.83 -22.11
CA ASN A 369 13.87 14.04 -23.50
C ASN A 369 14.95 13.66 -24.51
N THR A 370 16.22 13.64 -24.11
CA THR A 370 17.33 13.27 -24.99
C THR A 370 17.90 11.91 -24.61
N PHE A 371 18.50 11.78 -23.43
CA PHE A 371 19.23 10.57 -23.07
C PHE A 371 18.32 9.34 -23.01
N VAL A 372 17.27 9.38 -22.16
CA VAL A 372 16.35 8.25 -21.98
C VAL A 372 15.60 7.95 -23.28
N THR A 373 15.14 8.98 -24.00
CA THR A 373 14.45 8.83 -25.29
C THR A 373 15.34 8.15 -26.33
N ASN A 374 16.62 8.51 -26.42
CA ASN A 374 17.55 7.86 -27.34
C ASN A 374 17.81 6.40 -26.97
N VAL A 375 17.91 6.09 -25.67
CA VAL A 375 18.06 4.71 -25.19
C VAL A 375 16.88 3.86 -25.62
N VAL A 376 15.64 4.28 -25.34
CA VAL A 376 14.46 3.44 -25.63
C VAL A 376 14.25 3.23 -27.13
N ASN A 377 14.68 4.18 -27.97
CA ASN A 377 14.58 4.10 -29.43
C ASN A 377 15.74 3.34 -30.10
N GLN A 378 16.76 2.94 -29.33
CA GLN A 378 17.89 2.18 -29.87
C GLN A 378 17.42 0.80 -30.39
N ASN A 379 17.77 0.49 -31.63
CA ASN A 379 17.53 -0.83 -32.22
C ASN A 379 18.57 -1.83 -31.74
N ILE A 380 18.11 -3.02 -31.38
CA ILE A 380 18.94 -4.16 -30.99
C ILE A 380 18.74 -5.29 -31.99
N GLN A 381 19.85 -5.77 -32.54
CA GLN A 381 19.89 -6.99 -33.33
C GLN A 381 20.25 -8.16 -32.43
N TYR A 382 19.47 -9.22 -32.50
CA TYR A 382 19.66 -10.43 -31.70
C TYR A 382 19.14 -11.67 -32.43
N LEU A 383 19.45 -12.85 -31.88
CA LEU A 383 18.85 -14.10 -32.33
C LEU A 383 17.65 -14.45 -31.46
N ASN A 384 16.48 -14.57 -32.09
CA ASN A 384 15.27 -15.11 -31.49
C ASN A 384 15.00 -16.48 -32.11
N ASN A 385 15.06 -17.54 -31.31
CA ASN A 385 14.90 -18.93 -31.78
C ASN A 385 15.79 -19.28 -33.01
N GLY A 386 17.02 -18.75 -33.03
CA GLY A 386 17.98 -18.97 -34.11
C GLY A 386 17.75 -18.12 -35.37
N GLN A 387 16.74 -17.25 -35.40
CA GLN A 387 16.51 -16.30 -36.48
C GLN A 387 16.94 -14.88 -36.08
N ASN A 388 17.45 -14.13 -37.06
CA ASN A 388 17.78 -12.72 -36.86
C ASN A 388 16.49 -11.92 -36.58
N ALA A 389 16.49 -11.23 -35.45
CA ALA A 389 15.43 -10.33 -35.03
C ALA A 389 16.01 -8.94 -34.77
N GLN A 390 15.18 -7.91 -35.00
CA GLN A 390 15.51 -6.54 -34.66
C GLN A 390 14.31 -5.88 -33.99
N LYS A 391 14.51 -5.38 -32.78
CA LYS A 391 13.51 -4.63 -32.02
C LYS A 391 14.16 -3.46 -31.30
N THR A 392 13.39 -2.44 -30.99
CA THR A 392 13.85 -1.35 -30.12
C THR A 392 13.96 -1.80 -28.67
N ILE A 393 14.78 -1.12 -27.86
CA ILE A 393 14.84 -1.36 -26.42
C ILE A 393 13.46 -1.19 -25.76
N ALA A 394 12.66 -0.22 -26.20
CA ALA A 394 11.29 -0.03 -25.73
C ALA A 394 10.39 -1.27 -25.95
N GLN A 395 10.57 -1.94 -27.09
CA GLN A 395 9.79 -3.14 -27.45
C GLN A 395 10.28 -4.40 -26.75
N LEU A 396 11.54 -4.43 -26.32
CA LEU A 396 12.15 -5.57 -25.65
C LEU A 396 11.99 -5.50 -24.14
N ALA A 397 12.34 -4.38 -23.51
CA ALA A 397 12.41 -4.27 -22.06
C ALA A 397 11.08 -4.64 -21.37
N GLY A 398 11.15 -5.49 -20.35
CA GLY A 398 9.97 -6.01 -19.64
C GLY A 398 9.25 -7.16 -20.34
N SER A 399 9.70 -7.59 -21.53
CA SER A 399 9.20 -8.79 -22.21
C SER A 399 10.07 -10.02 -21.91
N ASN A 400 9.51 -11.22 -22.09
CA ASN A 400 10.29 -12.46 -21.98
C ASN A 400 11.46 -12.50 -23.00
N GLU A 401 11.28 -11.89 -24.17
CA GLU A 401 12.31 -11.83 -25.21
C GLU A 401 13.51 -10.94 -24.83
N ALA A 402 13.37 -10.04 -23.83
CA ALA A 402 14.48 -9.24 -23.33
C ALA A 402 15.63 -10.12 -22.81
N VAL A 403 15.30 -11.24 -22.17
CA VAL A 403 16.28 -12.16 -21.58
C VAL A 403 17.08 -12.87 -22.68
N GLU A 404 16.41 -13.28 -23.76
CA GLU A 404 17.06 -13.88 -24.93
C GLU A 404 17.97 -12.88 -25.65
N ALA A 405 17.46 -11.66 -25.89
CA ALA A 405 18.23 -10.59 -26.50
C ALA A 405 19.47 -10.24 -25.67
N LEU A 406 19.32 -10.06 -24.36
CA LEU A 406 20.44 -9.76 -23.46
C LEU A 406 21.47 -10.90 -23.44
N SER A 407 21.01 -12.16 -23.36
CA SER A 407 21.89 -13.34 -23.37
C SER A 407 22.71 -13.43 -24.66
N TYR A 408 22.09 -13.15 -25.81
CA TYR A 408 22.79 -13.09 -27.09
C TYR A 408 23.86 -11.99 -27.10
N LEU A 409 23.51 -10.77 -26.67
CA LEU A 409 24.43 -9.62 -26.65
C LEU A 409 25.64 -9.86 -25.74
N LEU A 410 25.43 -10.46 -24.57
CA LEU A 410 26.51 -10.81 -23.65
C LEU A 410 27.46 -11.85 -24.27
N ARG A 411 26.90 -12.89 -24.90
CA ARG A 411 27.71 -13.92 -25.59
C ARG A 411 28.48 -13.36 -26.78
N ALA A 412 27.85 -12.51 -27.59
CA ALA A 412 28.51 -11.88 -28.73
C ALA A 412 29.76 -11.11 -28.27
N LYS A 413 29.66 -10.38 -27.16
CA LYS A 413 30.81 -9.68 -26.56
C LYS A 413 31.90 -10.59 -26.07
N GLU A 414 31.58 -11.71 -25.42
CA GLU A 414 32.60 -12.68 -24.99
C GLU A 414 33.39 -13.23 -26.18
N VAL A 415 32.71 -13.52 -27.29
CA VAL A 415 33.35 -14.00 -28.52
C VAL A 415 34.26 -12.91 -29.11
N THR A 416 33.78 -11.67 -29.23
CA THR A 416 34.58 -10.55 -29.75
C THR A 416 35.79 -10.24 -28.87
N VAL A 417 35.68 -10.36 -27.53
CA VAL A 417 36.82 -10.20 -26.62
C VAL A 417 37.84 -11.32 -26.79
N LYS A 418 37.41 -12.57 -26.99
CA LYS A 418 38.33 -13.70 -27.26
C LYS A 418 39.05 -13.55 -28.60
N GLU A 419 38.38 -13.03 -29.62
CA GLU A 419 38.99 -12.79 -30.94
C GLU A 419 39.97 -11.61 -30.95
N ASN A 420 39.68 -10.56 -30.15
CA ASN A 420 40.53 -9.36 -30.03
C ASN A 420 41.56 -9.45 -28.88
N SER A 421 41.53 -10.50 -28.07
CA SER A 421 42.63 -10.79 -27.15
C SER A 421 43.88 -10.97 -28.01
N PRO A 422 45.04 -10.39 -27.64
CA PRO A 422 46.25 -10.63 -28.39
C PRO A 422 46.42 -12.15 -28.43
N LYS A 423 46.33 -12.74 -29.63
CA LYS A 423 46.88 -14.08 -29.85
C LYS A 423 48.28 -13.94 -29.29
N THR A 424 48.61 -14.67 -28.23
CA THR A 424 49.99 -14.82 -27.83
C THR A 424 50.70 -15.17 -29.11
N GLN A 425 51.51 -14.24 -29.63
CA GLN A 425 52.46 -14.56 -30.66
C GLN A 425 53.21 -15.73 -30.02
N LYS A 426 52.98 -16.94 -30.52
CA LYS A 426 54.03 -17.94 -30.52
C LYS A 426 55.13 -17.24 -31.29
N ASN A 427 55.99 -16.54 -30.55
CA ASN A 427 57.21 -15.99 -31.09
C ASN A 427 57.84 -17.13 -31.87
N ASN A 428 58.31 -16.83 -33.07
CA ASN A 428 59.10 -17.74 -33.89
C ASN A 428 60.35 -18.14 -33.12
N CYS A 429 60.21 -19.06 -32.18
CA CYS A 429 61.32 -19.79 -31.59
C CYS A 429 61.74 -20.77 -32.66
N LYS A 430 62.78 -20.43 -33.42
CA LYS A 430 63.54 -21.45 -34.13
C LYS A 430 63.99 -22.48 -33.10
N PRO A 431 64.00 -23.79 -33.42
CA PRO A 431 64.53 -24.80 -32.52
C PRO A 431 65.97 -24.42 -32.13
N ARG A 432 66.20 -24.26 -30.83
CA ARG A 432 67.49 -23.93 -30.23
C ARG A 432 67.91 -25.06 -29.30
N THR A 433 69.20 -25.32 -29.23
CA THR A 433 69.76 -26.31 -28.31
C THR A 433 69.80 -25.74 -26.88
N LYS A 434 69.81 -26.62 -25.88
CA LYS A 434 69.79 -26.26 -24.44
C LYS A 434 70.89 -25.26 -24.03
N SER A 435 72.03 -25.25 -24.72
CA SER A 435 73.14 -24.30 -24.48
C SER A 435 72.86 -22.87 -24.94
N GLU A 436 71.85 -22.64 -25.79
CA GLU A 436 71.52 -21.34 -26.37
C GLU A 436 70.35 -20.63 -25.66
N CYS A 437 69.76 -21.28 -24.64
CA CYS A 437 68.67 -20.73 -23.83
C CYS A 437 69.27 -20.00 -22.63
N GLN A 438 69.60 -18.71 -22.80
CA GLN A 438 70.08 -17.88 -21.69
C GLN A 438 68.92 -17.29 -20.87
N PRO A 439 68.99 -17.29 -19.52
CA PRO A 439 67.89 -16.85 -18.64
C PRO A 439 67.48 -15.39 -18.81
N GLU A 440 68.35 -14.55 -19.36
CA GLU A 440 68.17 -13.09 -19.42
C GLU A 440 67.16 -12.62 -20.48
N ILE A 441 66.60 -13.53 -21.28
CA ILE A 441 65.58 -13.22 -22.31
C ILE A 441 64.20 -13.83 -21.96
N GLY A 442 64.01 -14.32 -20.73
CA GLY A 442 62.68 -14.73 -20.26
C GLY A 442 62.11 -16.01 -20.89
N CYS A 443 62.93 -16.81 -21.57
CA CYS A 443 62.55 -18.15 -22.01
C CYS A 443 62.80 -19.17 -20.89
N LYS A 444 61.76 -19.92 -20.50
CA LYS A 444 61.87 -21.06 -19.59
C LYS A 444 61.79 -22.36 -20.41
N TRP A 445 62.77 -23.24 -20.25
CA TRP A 445 62.80 -24.56 -20.89
C TRP A 445 61.91 -25.52 -20.09
N ASP A 446 60.89 -26.09 -20.73
CA ASP A 446 60.04 -27.15 -20.15
C ASP A 446 60.16 -28.40 -21.04
N GLY A 447 61.08 -29.29 -20.70
CA GLY A 447 61.30 -30.56 -21.38
C GLY A 447 62.53 -31.31 -20.85
N ASN A 448 62.45 -32.63 -20.73
CA ASN A 448 63.55 -33.49 -20.25
C ASN A 448 64.50 -33.98 -21.36
N ASP A 449 64.24 -33.59 -22.61
CA ASP A 449 64.93 -34.12 -23.79
C ASP A 449 65.72 -32.98 -24.46
N GLU A 450 66.87 -33.28 -25.07
CA GLU A 450 67.76 -32.25 -25.65
C GLU A 450 67.22 -31.57 -26.92
N ASN A 451 66.08 -32.04 -27.44
CA ASN A 451 65.35 -31.43 -28.57
C ASN A 451 63.86 -31.28 -28.20
N GLY A 452 63.42 -30.08 -27.84
CA GLY A 452 62.00 -29.77 -27.57
C GLY A 452 61.30 -29.16 -28.78
N GLU A 453 60.06 -29.60 -29.08
CA GLU A 453 59.12 -28.96 -30.03
C GLU A 453 58.31 -27.83 -29.38
#